data_AF-A0A3S4H450-F1
#
_entry.id   AF-A0A3S4H450-F1
#
_cell.length_a   1.000
_cell.length_b   1.000
_cell.length_c   1.000
_cell.angle_alpha   90.00
_cell.angle_beta   90.00
_cell.angle_gamma   90.00
#
_symmetry.space_group_name_H-M   'P 1'
#
loop_
_entity.id
_entity.type
_entity.pdbx_description
1 polymer ?
#
loop_
_entity_poly.entity_id
_entity_poly.type
_entity_poly.pdbx_seq_one_letter_code
_entity_poly.pdbx_strand_id
1 'polypeptide(L)'
;MNIETVNELIASLESAGELSIREQKFLKLAKAYQQLAAENVEMKQIIDSVTNLDNEPQYHDEGMGCGLEDRGITDRYDACRYGWDEAMERIYGEVIPCADELDFSATDAYLAGIKADGVEEFIGRLQQCVDEGDFVGDEVDVIVGAIDCGKEFCEQLREGADK
;
A
#
# COMPACT_ATOMS: atom_id res chain seq x y z
N MET A 1 1.04 10.12 18.09
CA MET A 1 2.45 9.78 17.84
C MET A 1 2.82 10.41 16.51
N ASN A 2 3.90 11.19 16.41
CA ASN A 2 4.36 11.78 15.14
C ASN A 2 5.47 10.90 14.53
N ILE A 3 5.77 11.08 13.24
CA ILE A 3 6.77 10.29 12.52
C ILE A 3 8.16 10.39 13.17
N GLU A 4 8.53 11.56 13.70
CA GLU A 4 9.80 11.76 14.42
C GLU A 4 9.93 10.84 15.64
N THR A 5 8.88 10.74 16.47
CA THR A 5 8.86 9.85 17.64
C THR A 5 9.05 8.39 17.22
N VAL A 6 8.49 7.98 16.07
CA VAL A 6 8.65 6.62 15.55
C VAL A 6 10.07 6.39 15.05
N ASN A 7 10.66 7.34 14.34
CA ASN A 7 12.04 7.25 13.85
C ASN A 7 13.04 7.15 15.01
N GLU A 8 12.84 7.93 16.07
CA GLU A 8 13.66 7.86 17.28
C GLU A 8 13.52 6.50 17.98
N LEU A 9 12.31 5.94 18.06
CA LEU A 9 12.07 4.61 18.61
C LEU A 9 12.77 3.52 17.78
N ILE A 10 12.65 3.57 16.45
CA ILE A 10 13.33 2.63 15.55
C ILE A 10 14.85 2.70 15.78
N ALA A 11 15.44 3.90 15.76
CA ALA A 11 16.87 4.09 15.97
C ALA A 11 17.33 3.58 17.35
N SER A 12 16.55 3.82 18.40
CA SER A 12 16.84 3.33 19.75
C SER A 12 16.79 1.80 19.83
N LEU A 13 15.86 1.15 19.14
CA LEU A 13 15.72 -0.30 19.14
C LEU A 13 16.78 -0.97 18.24
N GLU A 14 17.14 -0.38 17.09
CA GLU A 14 18.18 -0.91 16.21
C GLU A 14 19.59 -0.81 16.80
N SER A 15 19.81 0.17 17.69
CA SER A 15 21.08 0.33 18.41
C SER A 15 21.15 -0.49 19.70
N ALA A 16 20.03 -1.08 20.14
CA ALA A 16 20.02 -2.00 21.26
C ALA A 16 20.59 -3.36 20.80
N GLY A 17 21.56 -3.90 21.55
CA GLY A 17 22.25 -5.14 21.18
C GLY A 17 21.31 -6.34 21.05
N GLU A 18 20.94 -6.97 22.16
CA GLU A 18 19.95 -8.06 22.17
C GLU A 18 18.58 -7.51 22.54
N LEU A 19 17.68 -7.50 21.55
CA LEU A 19 16.28 -7.13 21.73
C LEU A 19 15.48 -8.30 22.30
N SER A 20 14.66 -8.03 23.31
CA SER A 20 13.64 -8.98 23.75
C SER A 20 12.64 -9.27 22.63
N ILE A 21 11.94 -10.41 22.70
CA ILE A 21 10.88 -10.78 21.74
C ILE A 21 9.85 -9.66 21.58
N ARG A 22 9.52 -8.97 22.68
CA ARG A 22 8.57 -7.84 22.67
C ARG A 22 9.12 -6.64 21.90
N GLU A 23 10.38 -6.29 22.12
CA GLU A 23 11.01 -5.15 21.45
C GLU A 23 11.22 -5.44 19.96
N GLN A 24 11.52 -6.69 19.58
CA GLN A 24 11.56 -7.11 18.18
C GLN A 24 10.20 -6.92 17.49
N LYS A 25 9.10 -7.30 18.15
CA LYS A 25 7.73 -7.07 17.64
C LYS A 25 7.43 -5.58 17.49
N PHE A 26 7.82 -4.74 18.46
CA PHE A 26 7.64 -3.29 18.36
C PHE A 26 8.47 -2.67 17.25
N LEU A 27 9.71 -3.12 17.04
CA LEU A 27 10.57 -2.64 15.97
C LEU A 27 9.95 -2.94 14.59
N LYS A 28 9.46 -4.18 14.38
CA LYS A 28 8.76 -4.56 13.14
C LYS A 28 7.55 -3.67 12.89
N LEU A 29 6.70 -3.46 13.91
CA LEU A 29 5.52 -2.62 13.79
C LEU A 29 5.86 -1.15 13.52
N ALA A 30 6.89 -0.62 14.18
CA ALA A 30 7.33 0.76 13.99
C ALA A 30 7.83 1.00 12.55
N LYS A 31 8.58 0.05 11.98
CA LYS A 31 9.04 0.10 10.59
C LYS A 31 7.87 0.05 9.60
N ALA A 32 6.92 -0.85 9.80
CA ALA A 32 5.73 -0.92 8.96
C ALA A 32 4.90 0.38 9.02
N TYR A 33 4.77 0.97 10.21
CA TYR A 33 4.12 2.28 10.37
C TYR A 33 4.86 3.41 9.63
N GLN A 34 6.20 3.42 9.69
CA GLN A 34 7.01 4.41 8.99
C GLN A 34 6.83 4.32 7.47
N GLN A 35 6.83 3.10 6.92
CA GLN A 35 6.61 2.87 5.49
C GLN A 35 5.19 3.27 5.07
N LEU A 36 4.16 2.84 5.81
CA LEU A 36 2.78 3.22 5.54
C LEU A 36 2.57 4.73 5.63
N ALA A 37 3.28 5.42 6.54
CA ALA A 37 3.23 6.86 6.64
C ALA A 37 3.86 7.54 5.40
N ALA A 38 4.90 6.96 4.81
CA ALA A 38 5.50 7.46 3.57
C ALA A 38 4.51 7.35 2.40
N GLU A 39 3.89 6.19 2.19
CA GLU A 39 2.86 6.00 1.15
C GLU A 39 1.69 6.97 1.31
N ASN A 40 1.22 7.18 2.55
CA ASN A 40 0.14 8.13 2.82
C ASN A 40 0.52 9.58 2.49
N VAL A 41 1.80 9.96 2.59
CA VAL A 41 2.28 11.29 2.17
C VAL A 41 2.21 11.42 0.65
N GLU A 42 2.64 10.40 -0.10
CA GLU A 42 2.57 10.37 -1.56
C GLU A 42 1.12 10.38 -2.05
N MET A 43 0.24 9.55 -1.47
CA MET A 43 -1.20 9.57 -1.74
C MET A 43 -1.80 10.95 -1.50
N LYS A 44 -1.43 11.60 -0.40
CA LYS A 44 -1.94 12.93 -0.07
C LYS A 44 -1.51 13.97 -1.11
N GLN A 45 -0.27 13.93 -1.58
CA GLN A 45 0.22 14.84 -2.62
C GLN A 45 -0.58 14.69 -3.92
N ILE A 46 -0.92 13.47 -4.30
CA ILE A 46 -1.74 13.20 -5.49
C ILE A 46 -3.16 13.71 -5.28
N ILE A 47 -3.77 13.43 -4.13
CA ILE A 47 -5.11 13.94 -3.78
C ILE A 47 -5.12 15.47 -3.82
N ASP A 48 -4.12 16.13 -3.24
CA ASP A 48 -3.99 17.58 -3.23
C ASP A 48 -3.87 18.10 -4.69
N SER A 49 -3.14 17.41 -5.58
CA SER A 49 -3.05 17.79 -7.00
C SER A 49 -4.38 17.67 -7.75
N VAL A 50 -5.12 16.57 -7.57
CA VAL A 50 -6.38 16.34 -8.31
C VAL A 50 -7.57 17.11 -7.76
N THR A 51 -7.52 17.51 -6.49
CA THR A 51 -8.57 18.30 -5.86
C THR A 51 -8.30 19.81 -5.91
N ASN A 52 -7.10 20.23 -6.33
CA ASN A 52 -6.78 21.64 -6.50
C ASN A 52 -7.48 22.21 -7.75
N LEU A 53 -8.50 23.03 -7.53
CA LEU A 53 -9.25 23.70 -8.59
C LEU A 53 -8.40 24.70 -9.40
N ASP A 54 -7.27 25.16 -8.85
CA ASP A 54 -6.32 26.00 -9.59
C ASP A 54 -5.62 25.22 -10.73
N ASN A 55 -5.66 23.88 -10.70
CA ASN A 55 -5.17 23.01 -11.76
C ASN A 55 -6.19 22.81 -12.90
N GLU A 56 -7.41 23.36 -12.79
CA GLU A 56 -8.40 23.28 -13.86
C GLU A 56 -7.89 24.00 -15.13
N PRO A 57 -8.09 23.42 -16.33
CA PRO A 57 -7.78 24.12 -17.57
C PRO A 57 -8.53 25.45 -17.64
N GLN A 58 -7.78 26.56 -17.70
CA GLN A 58 -8.39 27.87 -17.90
C GLN A 58 -9.03 27.94 -19.29
N TYR A 59 -10.31 28.28 -19.32
CA TYR A 59 -11.04 28.46 -20.57
C TYR A 59 -10.53 29.72 -21.30
N HIS A 60 -9.89 29.52 -22.45
CA HIS A 60 -9.49 30.60 -23.36
C HIS A 60 -10.25 30.48 -24.68
N ASP A 61 -11.27 31.32 -24.85
CA ASP A 61 -12.12 31.40 -26.04
C ASP A 61 -11.34 31.72 -27.32
N GLU A 62 -10.34 32.59 -27.25
CA GLU A 62 -9.49 32.97 -28.39
C GLU A 62 -8.59 31.82 -28.89
N GLY A 63 -8.14 30.94 -27.99
CA GLY A 63 -7.27 29.79 -28.33
C GLY A 63 -8.03 28.61 -28.95
N MET A 64 -9.29 28.43 -28.54
CA MET A 64 -10.17 27.35 -29.02
C MET A 64 -10.54 27.52 -30.50
N GLY A 65 -10.79 28.76 -30.95
CA GLY A 65 -11.15 29.05 -32.35
C GLY A 65 -10.02 28.71 -33.32
N CYS A 66 -8.81 29.23 -33.07
CA CYS A 66 -7.66 28.98 -33.95
C CYS A 66 -7.24 27.49 -33.95
N GLY A 67 -7.22 26.83 -32.78
CA GLY A 67 -6.79 25.44 -32.68
C GLY A 67 -7.67 24.43 -33.42
N LEU A 68 -8.99 24.67 -33.45
CA LEU A 68 -9.96 23.85 -34.17
C LEU A 68 -9.91 24.11 -35.69
N GLU A 69 -9.85 25.38 -36.09
CA GLU A 69 -9.80 25.80 -37.50
C GLU A 69 -8.51 25.32 -38.20
N ASP A 70 -7.36 25.44 -37.53
CA ASP A 70 -6.07 24.96 -38.04
C ASP A 70 -6.03 23.44 -38.25
N ARG A 71 -6.86 22.69 -37.50
CA ARG A 71 -7.02 21.23 -37.62
C ARG A 71 -8.19 20.83 -38.52
N GLY A 72 -8.91 21.78 -39.11
CA GLY A 72 -10.05 21.53 -39.98
C GLY A 72 -11.28 20.93 -39.26
N ILE A 73 -11.38 21.12 -37.94
CA ILE A 73 -12.49 20.61 -37.13
C ILE A 73 -13.63 21.62 -37.17
N THR A 74 -14.69 21.32 -37.92
CA THR A 74 -15.87 22.19 -38.05
C THR A 74 -17.15 21.57 -37.47
N ASP A 75 -17.15 20.25 -37.24
CA ASP A 75 -18.29 19.56 -36.62
C ASP A 75 -18.29 19.76 -35.10
N ARG A 76 -19.48 19.97 -34.53
CA ARG A 76 -19.65 20.26 -33.10
C ARG A 76 -19.22 19.10 -32.20
N TYR A 77 -19.45 17.86 -32.62
CA TYR A 77 -19.09 16.70 -31.81
C TYR A 77 -17.59 16.43 -31.88
N ASP A 78 -16.99 16.62 -33.05
CA ASP A 78 -15.54 16.53 -33.21
C ASP A 78 -14.81 17.63 -32.41
N ALA A 79 -15.34 18.85 -32.38
CA ALA A 79 -14.81 19.93 -31.55
C ALA A 79 -14.91 19.62 -30.04
N CYS A 80 -16.06 19.10 -29.58
CA CYS A 80 -16.22 18.66 -28.19
C CYS A 80 -15.29 17.49 -27.84
N ARG A 81 -15.13 16.52 -28.76
CA ARG A 81 -14.26 15.36 -28.54
C ARG A 81 -12.80 15.78 -28.48
N TYR A 82 -12.37 16.69 -29.36
CA TYR A 82 -11.01 17.23 -29.34
C TYR A 82 -10.70 17.98 -28.04
N GLY A 83 -11.59 18.87 -27.60
CA GLY A 83 -11.42 19.58 -26.33
C GLY A 83 -11.38 18.63 -25.13
N TRP A 84 -12.15 17.54 -25.15
CA TRP A 84 -12.09 16.49 -24.13
C TRP A 84 -10.77 15.72 -24.14
N ASP A 85 -10.32 15.29 -25.33
CA ASP A 85 -9.08 14.51 -25.48
C ASP A 85 -7.85 15.34 -25.03
N GLU A 86 -7.75 16.61 -25.42
CA GLU A 86 -6.66 17.52 -25.00
C GLU A 86 -6.69 17.81 -23.49
N ALA A 87 -7.89 18.00 -22.93
CA ALA A 87 -8.04 18.18 -21.49
C ALA A 87 -7.61 16.92 -20.71
N MET A 88 -7.95 15.74 -21.21
CA MET A 88 -7.56 14.46 -20.60
C MET A 88 -6.06 14.20 -20.75
N GLU A 89 -5.46 14.45 -21.91
CA GLU A 89 -4.01 14.33 -22.12
C GLU A 89 -3.24 15.20 -21.12
N ARG A 90 -3.71 16.44 -20.89
CA ARG A 90 -3.13 17.32 -19.87
C ARG A 90 -3.34 16.81 -18.44
N ILE A 91 -4.54 16.32 -18.10
CA ILE A 91 -4.81 15.78 -16.75
C ILE A 91 -3.86 14.61 -16.46
N TYR A 92 -3.74 13.64 -17.37
CA TYR A 92 -2.89 12.47 -17.16
C TYR A 92 -1.39 12.77 -17.33
N GLY A 93 -1.00 13.78 -18.11
CA GLY A 93 0.40 14.14 -18.32
C GLY A 93 0.98 15.16 -17.34
N GLU A 94 0.18 16.12 -16.86
CA GLU A 94 0.65 17.25 -16.05
C GLU A 94 0.05 17.30 -14.64
N VAL A 95 -1.24 17.00 -14.49
CA VAL A 95 -1.95 17.10 -13.19
C VAL A 95 -1.78 15.84 -12.35
N ILE A 96 -1.71 14.68 -13.01
CA ILE A 96 -1.49 13.38 -12.37
C ILE A 96 -0.25 12.70 -12.99
N PRO A 97 0.94 13.34 -12.92
CA PRO A 97 2.12 12.87 -13.65
C PRO A 97 2.64 11.50 -13.18
N CYS A 98 2.17 11.01 -12.02
CA CYS A 98 2.67 9.78 -11.38
C CYS A 98 1.62 8.66 -11.31
N ALA A 99 0.51 8.73 -12.05
CA ALA A 99 -0.56 7.70 -11.96
C ALA A 99 -0.03 6.27 -12.23
N ASP A 100 0.89 6.13 -13.18
CA ASP A 100 1.50 4.85 -13.56
C ASP A 100 2.69 4.46 -12.66
N GLU A 101 3.18 5.38 -11.82
CA GLU A 101 4.30 5.19 -10.89
C GLU A 101 3.84 4.97 -9.43
N LEU A 102 2.52 4.91 -9.21
CA LEU A 102 1.93 4.65 -7.91
C LEU A 102 2.31 3.25 -7.42
N ASP A 103 3.25 3.19 -6.48
CA ASP A 103 3.63 1.99 -5.76
C ASP A 103 2.95 1.96 -4.39
N PHE A 104 2.17 0.92 -4.13
CA PHE A 104 1.51 0.66 -2.84
C PHE A 104 2.07 -0.61 -2.17
N SER A 105 3.30 -0.97 -2.53
CA SER A 105 4.00 -2.16 -2.05
C SER A 105 4.11 -2.23 -0.54
N ALA A 106 4.23 -1.11 0.19
CA ALA A 106 4.24 -1.13 1.64
C ALA A 106 2.86 -1.38 2.25
N THR A 107 1.77 -0.93 1.62
CA THR A 107 0.41 -1.33 2.02
C THR A 107 0.19 -2.83 1.78
N ASP A 108 0.64 -3.35 0.63
CA ASP A 108 0.56 -4.78 0.34
C ASP A 108 1.41 -5.61 1.32
N ALA A 109 2.63 -5.15 1.63
CA ALA A 109 3.52 -5.75 2.61
C ALA A 109 2.90 -5.72 4.02
N TYR A 110 2.27 -4.62 4.40
CA TYR A 110 1.56 -4.49 5.67
C TYR A 110 0.39 -5.47 5.77
N LEU A 111 -0.42 -5.59 4.70
CA LEU A 111 -1.52 -6.54 4.64
C LEU A 111 -1.03 -7.99 4.70
N ALA A 112 0.07 -8.31 4.02
CA ALA A 112 0.71 -9.61 4.07
C ALA A 112 1.24 -9.92 5.48
N GLY A 113 1.82 -8.93 6.15
CA GLY A 113 2.22 -9.01 7.56
C GLY A 113 1.06 -9.31 8.51
N ILE A 114 -0.09 -8.62 8.36
CA ILE A 114 -1.30 -8.91 9.15
C ILE A 114 -1.81 -10.33 8.90
N LYS A 115 -1.83 -10.78 7.65
CA LYS A 115 -2.24 -12.15 7.30
C LYS A 115 -1.30 -13.16 7.96
N ALA A 116 0.01 -12.92 7.93
CA ALA A 116 1.02 -13.77 8.56
C ALA A 116 0.85 -13.82 10.08
N ASP A 117 0.62 -12.67 10.73
CA ASP A 117 0.37 -12.59 12.17
C ASP A 117 -0.90 -13.37 12.57
N GLY A 118 -1.95 -13.32 11.75
CA GLY A 118 -3.17 -14.10 11.98
C GLY A 118 -2.96 -15.61 11.85
N VAL A 119 -2.14 -16.04 10.88
CA VAL A 119 -1.74 -17.45 10.71
C VAL A 119 -0.90 -17.89 11.92
N GLU A 120 0.03 -17.05 12.39
CA GLU A 120 0.86 -17.31 13.56
C GLU A 120 0.03 -17.47 14.84
N GLU A 121 -1.00 -16.63 15.05
CA GLU A 121 -1.92 -16.78 16.20
C GLU A 121 -2.71 -18.10 16.12
N PHE A 122 -3.17 -18.48 14.93
CA PHE A 122 -3.88 -19.74 14.72
C PHE A 122 -3.00 -20.96 15.00
N ILE A 123 -1.75 -20.95 14.53
CA ILE A 123 -0.76 -21.99 14.83
C ILE A 123 -0.54 -22.10 16.34
N GLY A 124 -0.43 -20.96 17.04
CA GLY A 124 -0.27 -20.95 18.50
C GLY A 124 -1.44 -21.64 19.22
N ARG A 125 -2.67 -21.45 18.75
CA ARG A 125 -3.86 -22.15 19.28
C ARG A 125 -3.80 -23.66 19.04
N LEU A 126 -3.38 -24.09 17.84
CA LEU A 126 -3.24 -25.52 17.54
C LEU A 126 -2.15 -26.16 18.39
N GLN A 127 -1.02 -25.48 18.59
CA GLN A 127 0.06 -25.96 19.45
C GLN A 127 -0.45 -26.12 20.89
N GLN A 128 -1.25 -25.17 21.38
CA GLN A 128 -1.87 -25.27 22.70
C GLN A 128 -2.79 -26.50 22.81
N CYS A 129 -3.62 -26.80 21.80
CA CYS A 129 -4.44 -28.02 21.79
C CYS A 129 -3.60 -29.30 21.89
N VAL A 130 -2.46 -29.36 21.17
CA VAL A 130 -1.53 -30.50 21.25
C VAL A 130 -0.92 -30.61 22.64
N ASP A 131 -0.42 -29.51 23.18
CA ASP A 131 0.27 -29.47 24.48
C ASP A 131 -0.67 -29.82 25.64
N GLU A 132 -1.94 -29.41 25.57
CA GLU A 132 -2.97 -29.67 26.59
C GLU A 132 -3.67 -31.03 26.43
N GLY A 133 -3.48 -31.71 25.29
CA GLY A 133 -4.20 -32.95 25.00
C GLY A 133 -5.67 -32.72 24.66
N ASP A 134 -6.05 -31.51 24.24
CA ASP A 134 -7.44 -31.09 23.99
C ASP A 134 -7.87 -31.44 22.56
N PHE A 135 -8.00 -32.73 22.27
CA PHE A 135 -8.43 -33.29 20.99
C PHE A 135 -9.08 -34.66 21.18
N VAL A 136 -9.85 -35.12 20.19
CA VAL A 136 -10.63 -36.36 20.29
C VAL A 136 -10.06 -37.42 19.37
N GLY A 137 -9.59 -38.54 19.94
CA GLY A 137 -9.04 -39.64 19.15
C GLY A 137 -7.56 -39.44 18.82
N ASP A 138 -7.12 -39.99 17.68
CA ASP A 138 -5.72 -39.98 17.24
C ASP A 138 -5.50 -38.88 16.20
N GLU A 139 -5.64 -37.63 16.63
CA GLU A 139 -5.58 -36.45 15.76
C GLU A 139 -4.25 -35.69 15.86
N VAL A 140 -3.32 -36.14 16.71
CA VAL A 140 -2.04 -35.45 16.97
C VAL A 140 -1.26 -35.22 15.66
N ASP A 141 -1.11 -36.26 14.85
CA ASP A 141 -0.36 -36.19 13.59
C ASP A 141 -1.00 -35.20 12.60
N VAL A 142 -2.34 -35.10 12.60
CA VAL A 142 -3.08 -34.17 11.74
C VAL A 142 -2.89 -32.74 12.20
N ILE A 143 -2.98 -32.50 13.52
CA ILE A 143 -2.82 -31.15 14.10
C ILE A 143 -1.38 -30.66 13.93
N VAL A 144 -0.38 -31.52 14.17
CA VAL A 144 1.04 -31.20 13.93
C VAL A 144 1.29 -30.92 12.45
N GLY A 145 0.73 -31.72 11.54
CA GLY A 145 0.79 -31.43 10.10
C GLY A 145 0.20 -30.07 9.72
N ALA A 146 -0.93 -29.69 10.33
CA ALA A 146 -1.55 -28.37 10.11
C ALA A 146 -0.68 -27.21 10.66
N ILE A 147 -0.03 -27.41 11.81
CA ILE A 147 0.92 -26.45 12.39
C ILE A 147 2.09 -26.20 11.43
N ASP A 148 2.69 -27.26 10.90
CA ASP A 148 3.85 -27.14 10.02
C ASP A 148 3.49 -26.50 8.67
N CYS A 149 2.37 -26.91 8.05
CA CYS A 149 1.82 -26.22 6.88
C CYS A 149 1.54 -24.74 7.15
N GLY A 150 1.03 -24.42 8.35
CA GLY A 150 0.78 -23.05 8.77
C GLY A 150 2.07 -22.22 8.85
N LYS A 151 3.15 -22.79 9.40
CA LYS A 151 4.45 -22.11 9.49
C LYS A 151 5.00 -21.78 8.11
N GLU A 152 4.98 -22.74 7.18
CA GLU A 152 5.38 -22.53 5.79
C GLU A 152 4.54 -21.43 5.12
N PHE A 153 3.22 -21.44 5.33
CA PHE A 153 2.34 -20.41 4.77
C PHE A 153 2.60 -19.01 5.37
N CYS A 154 2.89 -18.93 6.66
CA CYS A 154 3.28 -17.69 7.33
C CYS A 154 4.58 -17.12 6.74
N GLU A 155 5.59 -17.96 6.49
CA GLU A 155 6.84 -17.56 5.85
C GLU A 155 6.61 -17.05 4.42
N GLN A 156 5.82 -17.76 3.62
CA GLN A 156 5.48 -17.32 2.26
C GLN A 156 4.79 -15.95 2.21
N LEU A 157 3.88 -15.68 3.16
CA LEU A 157 3.23 -14.37 3.29
C LEU A 157 4.24 -13.26 3.62
N ARG A 158 5.25 -13.54 4.45
CA ARG A 158 6.29 -12.57 4.82
C ARG A 158 7.32 -12.37 3.71
N GLU A 159 7.69 -13.41 2.96
CA GLU A 159 8.64 -13.31 1.84
C GLU A 159 8.05 -12.63 0.59
N GLY A 160 6.74 -12.79 0.36
CA GLY A 160 6.03 -12.12 -0.73
C GLY A 160 5.84 -10.62 -0.50
N ALA A 161 6.04 -10.14 0.73
CA ALA A 161 5.91 -8.73 1.12
C ALA A 161 7.13 -7.87 0.75
N ASP A 162 8.29 -8.49 0.50
CA ASP A 162 9.56 -7.80 0.19
C ASP A 162 9.85 -7.71 -1.32
N LYS A 163 8.89 -8.04 -2.19
CA LYS A 163 9.01 -8.05 -3.65
C LYS A 163 8.10 -7.02 -4.30
#